data_AF-A0A602Z4X6-F1
#
_entry.id   AF-A0A602Z4X6-F1
#
_cell.length_a   1.000
_cell.length_b   1.000
_cell.length_c   1.000
_cell.angle_alpha   90.00
_cell.angle_beta   90.00
_cell.angle_gamma   90.00
#
_symmetry.space_group_name_H-M   'P 1'
#
loop_
_entity.id
_entity.type
_entity.pdbx_description
1 polymer ?
#
loop_
_entity_poly.entity_id
_entity_poly.type
_entity_poly.pdbx_seq_one_letter_code
_entity_poly.pdbx_strand_id
1 'polypeptide(L)'
;MSEHTHADPEILTDHTDVICSTNIERIVTGRNAALTQLESLIHQLAEISTLTSSIGGKTAPDWAMKQDFRCGCWLLEKPETAMKAITRNLDRSIWRDLMKRSGMLSIMDAQAREQWYNSLEKDYIPAVSEANILNTFEQLYQSKDEVFERGVINVFKSLSWDFKTNNPCQFGSKIIVNGLVKCDRWGYSLNWSWQRDRLADLERMLMLLDGKPVPDNRADVTRRLGDHIHENRGSNRYEDGMFKIKYFKKGTSHITFKRPELVDRLNDIIARHYPGMLATR
;
A
#
# COMPACT_ATOMS: atom_id res chain seq x y z
N MET A 1 -18.51 -41.09 10.24
CA MET A 1 -18.96 -39.68 10.36
C MET A 1 -17.71 -38.88 10.65
N SER A 2 -17.13 -38.29 9.61
CA SER A 2 -15.88 -37.54 9.69
C SER A 2 -16.20 -36.08 9.92
N GLU A 3 -15.82 -35.54 11.07
CA GLU A 3 -15.79 -34.10 11.32
C GLU A 3 -14.46 -33.55 10.79
N HIS A 4 -14.55 -32.78 9.70
CA HIS A 4 -13.43 -32.00 9.18
C HIS A 4 -13.36 -30.69 9.97
N THR A 5 -12.37 -30.58 10.85
CA THR A 5 -11.97 -29.32 11.46
C THR A 5 -11.29 -28.46 10.40
N HIS A 6 -12.04 -27.54 9.78
CA HIS A 6 -11.48 -26.43 9.02
C HIS A 6 -10.81 -25.48 10.01
N ALA A 7 -9.49 -25.59 10.16
CA ALA A 7 -8.67 -24.58 10.78
C ALA A 7 -8.26 -23.59 9.68
N ASP A 8 -9.07 -22.54 9.49
CA ASP A 8 -8.65 -21.39 8.71
C ASP A 8 -7.46 -20.73 9.41
N PRO A 9 -6.37 -20.38 8.70
CA PRO A 9 -5.24 -19.69 9.30
C PRO A 9 -5.70 -18.28 9.66
N GLU A 10 -5.92 -18.05 10.95
CA GLU A 10 -6.12 -16.72 11.51
C GLU A 10 -4.85 -15.91 11.21
N ILE A 11 -4.89 -15.08 10.17
CA ILE A 11 -3.81 -14.20 9.74
C ILE A 11 -3.60 -13.16 10.85
N LEU A 12 -2.83 -13.52 11.88
CA LEU A 12 -2.41 -12.64 12.95
C LEU A 12 -1.08 -12.00 12.54
N THR A 13 -1.14 -10.76 12.08
CA THR A 13 0.06 -9.93 11.95
C THR A 13 0.40 -9.36 13.33
N ASP A 14 1.57 -9.70 13.89
CA ASP A 14 2.10 -9.23 15.20
C ASP A 14 2.31 -7.69 15.31
N HIS A 15 1.92 -6.94 14.28
CA HIS A 15 1.97 -5.47 14.22
C HIS A 15 0.60 -4.83 13.98
N THR A 16 -0.49 -5.58 14.14
CA THR A 16 -1.84 -5.04 14.09
C THR A 16 -2.15 -4.42 15.44
N ASP A 17 -1.90 -3.12 15.60
CA ASP A 17 -2.56 -2.38 16.66
C ASP A 17 -4.06 -2.45 16.35
N VAL A 18 -4.77 -3.33 17.05
CA VAL A 18 -6.24 -3.35 17.02
C VAL A 18 -6.70 -1.92 17.27
N ILE A 19 -7.40 -1.33 16.30
CA ILE A 19 -7.90 0.04 16.44
C ILE A 19 -9.03 -0.03 17.47
N CYS A 20 -8.68 0.17 18.75
CA CYS A 20 -9.66 0.16 19.84
C CYS A 20 -10.69 1.27 19.63
N SER A 21 -11.95 1.03 20.03
CA SER A 21 -13.02 2.05 19.98
C SER A 21 -12.63 3.35 20.70
N THR A 22 -11.91 3.27 21.83
CA THR A 22 -11.37 4.43 22.55
C THR A 22 -10.39 5.27 21.72
N ASN A 23 -9.67 4.66 20.77
CA ASN A 23 -8.82 5.38 19.83
C ASN A 23 -9.64 6.06 18.74
N ILE A 24 -10.72 5.44 18.25
CA ILE A 24 -11.61 6.01 17.22
C ILE A 24 -12.31 7.25 17.78
N GLU A 25 -12.89 7.15 18.97
CA GLU A 25 -13.54 8.28 19.64
C GLU A 25 -12.58 9.46 19.82
N ARG A 26 -11.35 9.19 20.28
CA ARG A 26 -10.31 10.22 20.42
C ARG A 26 -9.95 10.89 19.10
N ILE A 27 -9.84 10.12 18.01
CA ILE A 27 -9.54 10.66 16.67
C ILE A 27 -10.68 11.55 16.20
N VAL A 28 -11.93 11.09 16.29
CA VAL A 28 -13.11 11.84 15.84
C VAL A 28 -13.28 13.12 16.66
N THR A 29 -13.19 13.03 17.99
CA THR A 29 -13.29 14.18 18.90
C THR A 29 -12.17 15.18 18.65
N GLY A 30 -10.92 14.71 18.52
CA GLY A 30 -9.77 15.56 18.23
C GLY A 30 -9.88 16.26 16.87
N ARG A 31 -10.32 15.53 15.83
CA ARG A 31 -10.57 16.06 14.49
C ARG A 31 -11.64 17.16 14.52
N ASN A 32 -12.76 16.93 15.19
CA ASN A 32 -13.86 17.91 15.27
C ASN A 32 -13.43 19.16 16.04
N ALA A 33 -12.77 19.00 17.19
CA ALA A 33 -12.26 20.12 17.97
C ALA A 33 -11.22 20.95 17.19
N ALA A 34 -10.36 20.31 16.40
CA ALA A 34 -9.40 21.00 15.54
C ALA A 34 -10.09 21.80 14.44
N LEU A 35 -11.10 21.23 13.77
CA LEU A 35 -11.84 21.93 12.71
C LEU A 35 -12.64 23.12 13.24
N THR A 36 -13.25 23.03 14.43
CA THR A 36 -13.92 24.17 15.06
C THR A 36 -12.93 25.32 15.35
N GLN A 37 -11.73 25.00 15.84
CA GLN A 37 -10.70 26.01 16.08
C GLN A 37 -10.17 26.62 14.78
N LEU A 38 -9.97 25.81 13.74
CA LEU A 38 -9.55 26.28 12.42
C LEU A 38 -10.60 27.19 11.79
N GLU A 39 -11.88 26.85 11.90
CA GLU A 39 -12.97 27.68 11.41
C GLU A 39 -12.99 29.05 12.09
N SER A 40 -12.88 29.08 13.42
CA SER A 40 -12.79 30.33 14.17
C SER A 40 -11.58 31.17 13.75
N LEU A 41 -10.42 30.54 13.59
CA LEU A 41 -9.19 31.21 13.16
C LEU A 41 -9.32 31.82 11.76
N ILE A 42 -9.93 31.12 10.81
CA ILE A 42 -10.11 31.60 9.44
C ILE A 42 -11.07 32.80 9.40
N HIS A 43 -12.14 32.76 10.19
CA HIS A 43 -13.04 33.91 10.33
C HIS A 43 -12.34 35.12 10.95
N GLN A 44 -11.59 34.92 12.04
CA GLN A 44 -10.80 36.00 12.66
C GLN A 44 -9.78 36.59 11.70
N LEU A 45 -9.09 35.77 10.91
CA LEU A 45 -8.14 36.23 9.91
C LEU A 45 -8.82 37.04 8.80
N ALA A 46 -10.02 36.62 8.37
CA ALA A 46 -10.83 37.37 7.41
C ALA A 46 -11.25 38.74 7.97
N GLU A 47 -11.69 38.81 9.23
CA GLU A 47 -12.02 40.06 9.92
C GLU A 47 -10.80 40.99 10.00
N ILE A 48 -9.64 40.49 10.44
CA ILE A 48 -8.40 41.25 10.47
C ILE A 48 -8.05 41.77 9.07
N SER A 49 -8.20 40.94 8.04
CA SER A 49 -7.96 41.35 6.64
C SER A 49 -8.88 42.49 6.20
N THR A 50 -10.15 42.49 6.63
CA THR A 50 -11.07 43.60 6.34
C THR A 50 -10.67 44.87 7.09
N LEU A 51 -10.28 44.75 8.37
CA LEU A 51 -9.82 45.86 9.20
C LEU A 51 -8.55 46.50 8.59
N THR A 52 -7.53 45.72 8.26
CA THR A 52 -6.28 46.23 7.70
C THR A 52 -6.52 46.90 6.35
N SER A 53 -7.40 46.33 5.52
CA SER A 53 -7.77 46.94 4.25
C SER A 53 -8.43 48.30 4.44
N SER A 54 -9.32 48.43 5.43
CA SER A 54 -10.04 49.68 5.73
C SER A 54 -9.12 50.84 6.15
N ILE A 55 -7.96 50.54 6.75
CA ILE A 55 -6.95 51.52 7.16
C ILE A 55 -5.80 51.68 6.15
N GLY A 56 -5.91 51.10 4.95
CA GLY A 56 -4.89 51.20 3.89
C GLY A 56 -3.76 50.16 3.98
N GLY A 57 -3.80 49.24 4.94
CA GLY A 57 -2.82 48.18 5.17
C GLY A 57 -2.95 46.94 4.26
N LYS A 58 -3.81 46.98 3.23
CA LYS A 58 -4.11 45.88 2.29
C LYS A 58 -4.70 44.63 2.98
N THR A 59 -4.76 43.49 2.30
CA THR A 59 -5.43 42.24 2.74
C THR A 59 -4.44 41.16 3.20
N ALA A 60 -4.93 40.13 3.89
CA ALA A 60 -4.09 39.04 4.41
C ALA A 60 -3.16 38.39 3.37
N PRO A 61 -3.59 38.11 2.11
CA PRO A 61 -2.67 37.66 1.07
C PRO A 61 -1.48 38.57 0.79
N ASP A 62 -1.63 39.89 0.96
CA ASP A 62 -0.58 40.87 0.66
C ASP A 62 0.54 40.87 1.70
N TRP A 63 0.22 40.62 2.97
CA TRP A 63 1.17 40.73 4.09
C TRP A 63 1.54 39.40 4.75
N ALA A 64 0.71 38.35 4.62
CA ALA A 64 0.99 37.04 5.22
C ALA A 64 1.85 36.14 4.31
N MET A 65 1.86 36.37 3.00
CA MET A 65 2.54 35.51 2.04
C MET A 65 3.98 35.98 1.77
N LYS A 66 4.95 35.06 1.87
CA LYS A 66 6.34 35.32 1.48
C LYS A 66 6.42 35.46 -0.05
N GLN A 67 7.12 36.50 -0.53
CA GLN A 67 7.19 36.83 -1.96
C GLN A 67 7.72 35.69 -2.85
N ASP A 68 8.68 34.90 -2.35
CA ASP A 68 9.27 33.78 -3.08
C ASP A 68 8.49 32.46 -2.94
N PHE A 69 7.40 32.45 -2.16
CA PHE A 69 6.64 31.25 -1.84
C PHE A 69 5.14 31.46 -2.09
N ARG A 70 4.79 31.82 -3.32
CA ARG A 70 3.39 31.89 -3.76
C ARG A 70 2.87 30.52 -4.18
N CYS A 71 2.80 29.59 -3.23
CA CYS A 71 1.85 28.48 -3.34
C CYS A 71 0.55 28.91 -2.65
N GLY A 72 -0.61 28.48 -3.16
CA GLY A 72 -1.90 28.85 -2.57
C GLY A 72 -1.99 28.42 -1.09
N CYS A 73 -2.53 29.27 -0.23
CA CYS A 73 -2.74 28.98 1.19
C CYS A 73 -4.23 28.94 1.50
N TRP A 74 -4.74 27.78 1.90
CA TRP A 74 -6.17 27.61 2.21
C TRP A 74 -6.65 28.53 3.34
N LEU A 75 -5.79 28.90 4.30
CA LEU A 75 -6.16 29.81 5.38
C LEU A 75 -6.49 31.24 4.91
N LEU A 76 -6.05 31.60 3.71
CA LEU A 76 -6.27 32.92 3.10
C LEU A 76 -7.44 32.94 2.12
N GLU A 77 -8.09 31.79 1.89
CA GLU A 77 -9.27 31.67 1.05
C GLU A 77 -10.55 32.07 1.82
N LYS A 78 -11.67 32.18 1.10
CA LYS A 78 -12.99 32.36 1.73
C LYS A 78 -13.26 31.24 2.75
N PRO A 79 -13.85 31.54 3.92
CA PRO A 79 -14.06 30.55 4.98
C PRO A 79 -14.69 29.23 4.51
N GLU A 80 -15.74 29.30 3.69
CA GLU A 80 -16.42 28.12 3.13
C GLU A 80 -15.50 27.25 2.26
N THR A 81 -14.76 27.87 1.33
CA THR A 81 -13.81 27.18 0.45
C THR A 81 -12.65 26.59 1.24
N ALA A 82 -12.10 27.38 2.17
CA ALA A 82 -10.99 26.99 3.03
C ALA A 82 -11.37 25.78 3.89
N MET A 83 -12.49 25.85 4.60
CA MET A 83 -12.96 24.78 5.48
C MET A 83 -13.24 23.50 4.71
N LYS A 84 -13.84 23.57 3.52
CA LYS A 84 -14.06 22.39 2.67
C LYS A 84 -12.74 21.70 2.28
N ALA A 85 -11.74 22.48 1.84
CA ALA A 85 -10.45 21.93 1.42
C ALA A 85 -9.64 21.38 2.59
N ILE A 86 -9.56 22.12 3.70
CA ILE A 86 -8.85 21.74 4.92
C ILE A 86 -9.45 20.46 5.51
N THR A 87 -10.78 20.40 5.64
CA THR A 87 -11.49 19.23 6.14
C THR A 87 -11.16 17.99 5.33
N ARG A 88 -11.23 18.10 3.99
CA ARG A 88 -10.91 16.98 3.09
C ARG A 88 -9.46 16.51 3.24
N ASN A 89 -8.51 17.43 3.32
CA ASN A 89 -7.08 17.10 3.43
C ASN A 89 -6.76 16.45 4.78
N LEU A 90 -7.39 16.94 5.86
CA LEU A 90 -7.28 16.36 7.19
C LEU A 90 -7.87 14.94 7.22
N ASP A 91 -9.11 14.79 6.75
CA ASP A 91 -9.81 13.51 6.72
C ASP A 91 -9.06 12.47 5.88
N ARG A 92 -8.51 12.87 4.72
CA ARG A 92 -7.63 12.02 3.91
C ARG A 92 -6.41 11.53 4.68
N SER A 93 -5.77 12.42 5.45
CA SER A 93 -4.58 12.07 6.23
C SER A 93 -4.93 11.10 7.37
N ILE A 94 -6.07 11.30 8.01
CA ILE A 94 -6.60 10.39 9.04
C ILE A 94 -6.89 9.01 8.44
N TRP A 95 -7.56 8.93 7.29
CA TRP A 95 -7.82 7.66 6.61
C TRP A 95 -6.55 6.90 6.23
N ARG A 96 -5.50 7.62 5.78
CA ARG A 96 -4.18 7.03 5.49
C ARG A 96 -3.53 6.45 6.75
N ASP A 97 -3.58 7.19 7.87
CA ASP A 97 -3.05 6.72 9.14
C ASP A 97 -3.80 5.49 9.68
N LEU A 98 -5.13 5.54 9.67
CA LEU A 98 -5.98 4.43 10.09
C LEU A 98 -5.67 3.16 9.28
N MET A 99 -5.58 3.27 7.96
CA MET A 99 -5.23 2.13 7.09
C MET A 99 -3.85 1.56 7.39
N LYS A 100 -2.86 2.42 7.65
CA LYS A 100 -1.53 1.98 8.02
C LYS A 100 -1.53 1.22 9.35
N ARG A 101 -2.23 1.74 10.36
CA ARG A 101 -2.31 1.15 11.72
C ARG A 101 -3.10 -0.16 11.75
N SER A 102 -4.12 -0.28 10.91
CA SER A 102 -4.94 -1.49 10.80
C SER A 102 -4.21 -2.71 10.23
N GLY A 103 -3.01 -2.54 9.65
CA GLY A 103 -2.30 -3.60 8.93
C GLY A 103 -2.93 -3.97 7.58
N MET A 104 -4.09 -3.42 7.20
CA MET A 104 -4.81 -3.79 5.98
C MET A 104 -4.00 -3.55 4.69
N LEU A 105 -3.13 -2.53 4.67
CA LEU A 105 -2.21 -2.28 3.54
C LEU A 105 -1.24 -3.45 3.30
N SER A 106 -0.96 -4.27 4.31
CA SER A 106 -0.09 -5.46 4.18
C SER A 106 -0.81 -6.65 3.56
N ILE A 107 -2.14 -6.67 3.55
CA ILE A 107 -2.94 -7.73 2.93
C ILE A 107 -3.14 -7.45 1.43
N MET A 108 -3.16 -6.18 1.07
CA MET A 108 -3.41 -5.69 -0.29
C MET A 108 -2.19 -5.85 -1.22
N ASP A 109 -2.45 -6.16 -2.50
CA ASP A 109 -1.47 -6.05 -3.58
C ASP A 109 -1.22 -4.57 -3.99
N ALA A 110 -0.29 -4.31 -4.91
CA ALA A 110 -0.02 -2.96 -5.41
C ALA A 110 -1.24 -2.26 -6.05
N GLN A 111 -2.06 -2.99 -6.81
CA GLN A 111 -3.26 -2.46 -7.47
C GLN A 111 -4.34 -2.08 -6.46
N ALA A 112 -4.63 -2.93 -5.48
CA ALA A 112 -5.60 -2.67 -4.42
C ALA A 112 -5.17 -1.46 -3.56
N ARG A 113 -3.87 -1.34 -3.26
CA ARG A 113 -3.32 -0.16 -2.57
C ARG A 113 -3.50 1.11 -3.39
N GLU A 114 -3.20 1.06 -4.69
CA GLU A 114 -3.38 2.20 -5.59
C GLU A 114 -4.86 2.61 -5.69
N GLN A 115 -5.78 1.65 -5.85
CA GLN A 115 -7.21 1.90 -5.87
C GLN A 115 -7.69 2.60 -4.59
N TRP A 116 -7.21 2.13 -3.43
CA TRP A 116 -7.50 2.77 -2.15
C TRP A 116 -6.99 4.21 -2.11
N TYR A 117 -5.71 4.46 -2.42
CA TYR A 117 -5.17 5.82 -2.42
C TYR A 117 -5.92 6.75 -3.38
N ASN A 118 -6.25 6.25 -4.57
CA ASN A 118 -7.02 7.01 -5.56
C ASN A 118 -8.45 7.30 -5.09
N SER A 119 -9.08 6.41 -4.32
CA SER A 119 -10.39 6.69 -3.73
C SER A 119 -10.37 7.87 -2.75
N LEU A 120 -9.24 8.09 -2.07
CA LEU A 120 -9.06 9.21 -1.14
C LEU A 120 -8.78 10.54 -1.84
N GLU A 121 -8.43 10.52 -3.13
CA GLU A 121 -8.22 11.72 -3.94
C GLU A 121 -9.51 12.26 -4.57
N LYS A 122 -10.61 11.50 -4.52
CA LYS A 122 -11.93 11.92 -5.01
C LYS A 122 -12.50 13.07 -4.18
N ASP A 123 -13.42 13.82 -4.77
CA ASP A 123 -14.08 14.95 -4.10
C ASP A 123 -14.93 14.54 -2.90
N TYR A 124 -15.44 13.31 -2.92
CA TYR A 124 -16.24 12.75 -1.85
C TYR A 124 -15.53 11.53 -1.24
N ILE A 125 -15.02 11.70 -0.03
CA ILE A 125 -14.51 10.62 0.83
C ILE A 125 -15.46 10.43 2.00
N PRO A 126 -15.56 9.22 2.57
CA PRO A 126 -16.34 9.00 3.78
C PRO A 126 -15.92 9.98 4.88
N ALA A 127 -16.87 10.70 5.45
CA ALA A 127 -16.59 11.62 6.55
C ALA A 127 -15.96 10.85 7.71
N VAL A 128 -14.98 11.44 8.38
CA VAL A 128 -14.36 10.84 9.57
C VAL A 128 -15.35 10.90 10.73
N SER A 129 -16.08 9.80 10.92
CA SER A 129 -17.01 9.56 12.03
C SER A 129 -16.82 8.14 12.54
N GLU A 130 -17.22 7.87 13.78
CA GLU A 130 -17.11 6.54 14.36
C GLU A 130 -17.83 5.49 13.50
N ALA A 131 -19.07 5.76 13.09
CA ALA A 131 -19.85 4.87 12.25
C ALA A 131 -19.18 4.59 10.89
N ASN A 132 -18.62 5.62 10.24
CA ASN A 132 -17.97 5.44 8.94
C ASN A 132 -16.64 4.68 9.06
N ILE A 133 -15.87 4.94 10.12
CA ILE A 133 -14.62 4.22 10.40
C ILE A 133 -14.94 2.75 10.65
N LEU A 134 -15.86 2.45 11.57
CA LEU A 134 -16.26 1.08 11.89
C LEU A 134 -16.76 0.33 10.65
N ASN A 135 -17.70 0.91 9.91
CA ASN A 135 -18.25 0.28 8.70
C ASN A 135 -17.17 0.06 7.62
N THR A 136 -16.28 1.03 7.42
CA THR A 136 -15.19 0.88 6.43
C THR A 136 -14.25 -0.26 6.82
N PHE A 137 -13.82 -0.32 8.08
CA PHE A 137 -12.93 -1.39 8.52
C PHE A 137 -13.62 -2.74 8.60
N GLU A 138 -14.89 -2.81 8.99
CA GLU A 138 -15.69 -4.03 8.94
C GLU A 138 -15.74 -4.60 7.52
N GLN A 139 -16.05 -3.78 6.52
CA GLN A 139 -16.05 -4.19 5.11
C GLN A 139 -14.67 -4.65 4.63
N LEU A 140 -13.61 -3.95 5.04
CA LEU A 140 -12.23 -4.34 4.70
C LEU A 140 -11.86 -5.69 5.35
N TYR A 141 -12.25 -5.93 6.60
CA TYR A 141 -12.01 -7.20 7.27
C TYR A 141 -12.81 -8.34 6.66
N GLN A 142 -14.09 -8.12 6.31
CA GLN A 142 -14.92 -9.12 5.65
C GLN A 142 -14.40 -9.51 4.26
N SER A 143 -13.76 -8.57 3.55
CA SER A 143 -13.20 -8.79 2.21
C SER A 143 -11.70 -9.12 2.21
N LYS A 144 -11.04 -9.23 3.38
CA LYS A 144 -9.58 -9.36 3.48
C LYS A 144 -9.03 -10.57 2.71
N ASP A 145 -9.70 -11.71 2.80
CA ASP A 145 -9.25 -12.96 2.18
C ASP A 145 -9.44 -12.89 0.67
N GLU A 146 -10.56 -12.30 0.21
CA GLU A 146 -10.80 -12.06 -1.21
C GLU A 146 -9.77 -11.10 -1.82
N VAL A 147 -9.46 -10.00 -1.11
CA VAL A 147 -8.44 -9.02 -1.53
C VAL A 147 -7.06 -9.66 -1.61
N PHE A 148 -6.71 -10.49 -0.62
CA PHE A 148 -5.48 -11.25 -0.61
C PHE A 148 -5.38 -12.22 -1.80
N GLU A 149 -6.41 -13.03 -2.00
CA GLU A 149 -6.44 -14.03 -3.08
C GLU A 149 -6.40 -13.37 -4.45
N ARG A 150 -7.15 -12.27 -4.65
CA ARG A 150 -7.09 -11.47 -5.88
C ARG A 150 -5.67 -10.99 -6.17
N GLY A 151 -4.92 -10.62 -5.13
CA GLY A 151 -3.51 -10.29 -5.25
C GLY A 151 -2.66 -11.43 -5.79
N VAL A 152 -2.84 -12.64 -5.25
CA VAL A 152 -2.16 -13.84 -5.76
C VAL A 152 -2.49 -14.06 -7.24
N ILE A 153 -3.77 -13.94 -7.61
CA ILE A 153 -4.23 -14.09 -9.00
C ILE A 153 -3.63 -13.00 -9.91
N ASN A 154 -3.54 -11.76 -9.44
CA ASN A 154 -2.96 -10.65 -10.19
C ASN A 154 -1.47 -10.88 -10.47
N VAL A 155 -0.71 -11.32 -9.47
CA VAL A 155 0.71 -11.69 -9.65
C VAL A 155 0.83 -12.83 -10.66
N PHE A 156 0.02 -13.88 -10.51
CA PHE A 156 0.02 -15.04 -11.40
C PHE A 156 -0.26 -14.66 -12.87
N LYS A 157 -1.37 -13.96 -13.13
CA LYS A 157 -1.78 -13.52 -14.47
C LYS A 157 -0.76 -12.61 -15.14
N SER A 158 -0.01 -11.86 -14.36
CA SER A 158 0.96 -10.93 -14.89
C SER A 158 2.23 -11.63 -15.42
N LEU A 159 2.49 -12.89 -15.06
CA LEU A 159 3.66 -13.63 -15.55
C LEU A 159 3.60 -13.83 -17.07
N SER A 160 4.75 -13.65 -17.75
CA SER A 160 4.85 -13.97 -19.18
C SER A 160 4.88 -15.50 -19.37
N TRP A 161 4.06 -15.99 -20.29
CA TRP A 161 3.96 -17.42 -20.60
C TRP A 161 4.94 -17.88 -21.70
N ASP A 162 5.80 -16.98 -22.19
CA ASP A 162 6.85 -17.31 -23.16
C ASP A 162 7.96 -18.19 -22.55
N PHE A 163 7.95 -18.32 -21.22
CA PHE A 163 8.92 -19.09 -20.47
C PHE A 163 8.36 -20.44 -20.06
N LYS A 164 9.08 -21.52 -20.40
CA LYS A 164 8.71 -22.91 -20.07
C LYS A 164 8.37 -23.15 -18.59
N THR A 165 9.00 -22.41 -17.67
CA THR A 165 8.77 -22.58 -16.22
C THR A 165 7.64 -21.73 -15.67
N ASN A 166 7.17 -20.72 -16.42
CA ASN A 166 5.97 -19.96 -16.07
C ASN A 166 4.77 -20.71 -16.63
N ASN A 167 4.23 -21.64 -15.84
CA ASN A 167 3.11 -22.47 -16.26
C ASN A 167 1.81 -21.65 -16.21
N PRO A 168 0.98 -21.64 -17.28
CA PRO A 168 -0.28 -20.89 -17.31
C PRO A 168 -1.35 -21.43 -16.34
N CYS A 169 -1.12 -22.59 -15.72
CA CYS A 169 -2.03 -23.22 -14.77
C CYS A 169 -1.59 -23.12 -13.30
N GLN A 170 -0.29 -22.92 -13.03
CA GLN A 170 0.24 -22.95 -11.65
C GLN A 170 1.56 -22.21 -11.50
N PHE A 171 1.86 -21.77 -10.27
CA PHE A 171 3.23 -21.45 -9.90
C PHE A 171 4.08 -22.72 -9.88
N GLY A 172 5.15 -22.74 -10.67
CA GLY A 172 6.20 -23.74 -10.54
C GLY A 172 7.17 -23.39 -9.40
N SER A 173 8.15 -24.27 -9.16
CA SER A 173 9.23 -24.02 -8.19
C SER A 173 10.10 -22.80 -8.53
N LYS A 174 9.98 -22.27 -9.75
CA LYS A 174 10.72 -21.12 -10.25
C LYS A 174 9.90 -20.35 -11.27
N ILE A 175 9.87 -19.03 -11.13
CA ILE A 175 9.33 -18.10 -12.13
C ILE A 175 10.46 -17.32 -12.82
N ILE A 176 10.18 -16.85 -14.03
CA ILE A 176 11.08 -16.01 -14.82
C ILE A 176 10.39 -14.69 -15.10
N VAL A 177 11.08 -13.59 -14.77
CA VAL A 177 10.59 -12.22 -15.00
C VAL A 177 11.61 -11.44 -15.85
N ASN A 178 11.11 -10.61 -16.75
CA ASN A 178 11.94 -9.72 -17.56
C ASN A 178 11.94 -8.31 -16.98
N GLY A 179 13.07 -7.62 -17.08
CA GLY A 179 13.15 -6.19 -16.73
C GLY A 179 13.17 -5.90 -15.23
N LEU A 180 13.45 -6.90 -14.38
CA LEU A 180 13.65 -6.71 -12.94
C LEU A 180 14.98 -6.01 -12.65
N VAL A 181 16.03 -6.36 -13.40
CA VAL A 181 17.34 -5.70 -13.32
C VAL A 181 17.71 -5.10 -14.67
N LYS A 182 18.64 -4.15 -14.64
CA LYS A 182 19.39 -3.71 -15.83
C LYS A 182 20.87 -3.97 -15.60
N CYS A 183 21.61 -4.19 -16.68
CA CYS A 183 23.06 -4.33 -16.67
C CYS A 183 23.65 -3.33 -17.65
N ASP A 184 24.53 -2.46 -17.16
CA ASP A 184 25.27 -1.51 -17.99
C ASP A 184 26.77 -1.59 -17.69
N ARG A 185 27.55 -0.62 -18.18
CA ARG A 185 29.02 -0.56 -17.96
C ARG A 185 29.43 -0.51 -16.49
N TRP A 186 28.53 -0.10 -15.61
CA TRP A 186 28.73 0.00 -14.16
C TRP A 186 28.22 -1.23 -13.41
N GLY A 187 27.85 -2.31 -14.11
CA GLY A 187 27.36 -3.56 -13.54
C GLY A 187 25.83 -3.63 -13.47
N TYR A 188 25.34 -4.50 -12.58
CA TYR A 188 23.91 -4.67 -12.37
C TYR A 188 23.32 -3.55 -11.50
N SER A 189 22.06 -3.22 -11.74
CA SER A 189 21.23 -2.42 -10.85
C SER A 189 19.77 -2.87 -10.94
N LEU A 190 19.02 -2.71 -9.84
CA LEU A 190 17.58 -2.99 -9.83
C LEU A 190 16.85 -1.95 -10.68
N ASN A 191 15.86 -2.38 -11.46
CA ASN A 191 15.04 -1.49 -12.24
C ASN A 191 13.91 -0.90 -11.38
N TRP A 192 13.63 0.39 -11.54
CA TRP A 192 12.45 1.02 -10.95
C TRP A 192 11.26 0.79 -11.88
N SER A 193 10.66 -0.40 -11.77
CA SER A 193 9.53 -0.82 -12.59
C SER A 193 8.52 -1.59 -11.76
N TRP A 194 7.32 -1.77 -12.32
CA TRP A 194 6.25 -2.60 -11.76
C TRP A 194 6.67 -4.06 -11.44
N GLN A 195 7.78 -4.55 -12.02
CA GLN A 195 8.37 -5.85 -11.68
C GLN A 195 8.92 -5.88 -10.26
N ARG A 196 9.39 -4.74 -9.78
CA ARG A 196 9.82 -4.56 -8.40
C ARG A 196 8.63 -4.72 -7.45
N ASP A 197 7.53 -4.04 -7.75
CA ASP A 197 6.31 -4.11 -6.94
C ASP A 197 5.76 -5.53 -6.91
N ARG A 198 5.78 -6.24 -8.04
CA ARG A 198 5.45 -7.68 -8.11
C ARG A 198 6.33 -8.52 -7.19
N LEU A 199 7.65 -8.29 -7.16
CA LEU A 199 8.56 -9.06 -6.31
C LEU A 199 8.28 -8.80 -4.82
N ALA A 200 7.99 -7.54 -4.44
CA ALA A 200 7.60 -7.19 -3.08
C ALA A 200 6.22 -7.78 -2.70
N ASP A 201 5.26 -7.76 -3.61
CA ASP A 201 3.94 -8.37 -3.42
C ASP A 201 4.06 -9.89 -3.24
N LEU A 202 4.91 -10.56 -4.02
CA LEU A 202 5.16 -12.00 -3.90
C LEU A 202 5.81 -12.37 -2.56
N GLU A 203 6.79 -11.60 -2.08
CA GLU A 203 7.34 -11.80 -0.74
C GLU A 203 6.25 -11.67 0.32
N ARG A 204 5.47 -10.59 0.26
CA ARG A 204 4.40 -10.30 1.22
C ARG A 204 3.36 -11.42 1.25
N MET A 205 2.94 -11.91 0.10
CA MET A 205 2.00 -13.03 0.01
C MET A 205 2.55 -14.29 0.65
N LEU A 206 3.82 -14.61 0.40
CA LEU A 206 4.45 -15.78 1.00
C LEU A 206 4.64 -15.61 2.51
N MET A 207 4.97 -14.41 3.01
CA MET A 207 5.08 -14.15 4.45
C MET A 207 3.73 -14.30 5.15
N LEU A 208 2.65 -13.78 4.55
CA LEU A 208 1.29 -13.94 5.06
C LEU A 208 0.87 -15.42 5.11
N LEU A 209 1.17 -16.19 4.06
CA LEU A 209 0.94 -17.63 4.08
C LEU A 209 1.79 -18.31 5.16
N ASP A 210 3.06 -17.94 5.33
CA ASP A 210 3.94 -18.48 6.38
C ASP A 210 3.56 -18.04 7.81
N GLY A 211 2.51 -17.23 7.98
CA GLY A 211 2.08 -16.69 9.28
C GLY A 211 3.10 -15.74 9.90
N LYS A 212 3.95 -15.11 9.07
CA LYS A 212 5.02 -14.22 9.50
C LYS A 212 4.66 -12.74 9.29
N PRO A 213 5.26 -11.83 10.08
CA PRO A 213 5.08 -10.41 9.84
C PRO A 213 5.58 -10.02 8.45
N VAL A 214 4.78 -9.22 7.75
CA VAL A 214 5.16 -8.66 6.45
C VAL A 214 6.23 -7.59 6.65
N PRO A 215 7.36 -7.65 5.91
CA PRO A 215 8.36 -6.61 5.98
C PRO A 215 7.82 -5.27 5.46
N ASP A 216 8.11 -4.17 6.16
CA ASP A 216 7.90 -2.81 5.63
C ASP A 216 8.72 -2.61 4.34
N ASN A 217 8.31 -1.66 3.49
CA ASN A 217 8.96 -1.30 2.23
C ASN A 217 10.46 -0.96 2.41
N ARG A 218 10.89 -0.60 3.63
CA ARG A 218 12.29 -0.31 3.98
C ARG A 218 13.14 -1.57 4.20
N ALA A 219 12.51 -2.73 4.34
CA ALA A 219 13.15 -3.99 4.67
C ALA A 219 12.76 -5.12 3.70
N ASP A 220 11.87 -4.87 2.74
CA ASP A 220 11.40 -5.87 1.76
C ASP A 220 12.54 -6.43 0.88
N VAL A 221 12.23 -7.51 0.17
CA VAL A 221 13.15 -8.21 -0.73
C VAL A 221 13.71 -7.29 -1.81
N THR A 222 12.99 -6.24 -2.22
CA THR A 222 13.45 -5.33 -3.26
C THR A 222 14.54 -4.41 -2.75
N ARG A 223 14.42 -3.95 -1.49
CA ARG A 223 15.47 -3.22 -0.80
C ARG A 223 16.69 -4.12 -0.59
N ARG A 224 16.51 -5.31 -0.02
CA ARG A 224 17.61 -6.25 0.25
C ARG A 224 18.34 -6.68 -1.03
N LEU A 225 17.60 -6.96 -2.11
CA LEU A 225 18.18 -7.26 -3.42
C LEU A 225 18.92 -6.06 -4.01
N GLY A 226 18.35 -4.85 -3.90
CA GLY A 226 18.98 -3.61 -4.36
C GLY A 226 20.31 -3.35 -3.67
N ASP A 227 20.35 -3.50 -2.35
CA ASP A 227 21.56 -3.36 -1.53
C ASP A 227 22.61 -4.39 -1.90
N HIS A 228 22.19 -5.66 -2.00
CA HIS A 228 23.07 -6.74 -2.43
C HIS A 228 23.71 -6.45 -3.79
N ILE A 229 22.93 -6.01 -4.79
CA ILE A 229 23.42 -5.68 -6.12
C ILE A 229 24.40 -4.50 -6.05
N HIS A 230 24.11 -3.50 -5.23
CA HIS A 230 24.97 -2.32 -5.07
C HIS A 230 26.35 -2.71 -4.49
N GLU A 231 26.35 -3.52 -3.44
CA GLU A 231 27.55 -4.00 -2.75
C GLU A 231 28.33 -5.05 -3.57
N ASN A 232 27.63 -5.84 -4.38
CA ASN A 232 28.19 -6.97 -5.12
C ASN A 232 27.96 -6.83 -6.63
N ARG A 233 28.43 -5.75 -7.24
CA ARG A 233 28.16 -5.43 -8.66
C ARG A 233 28.57 -6.50 -9.68
N GLY A 234 29.53 -7.37 -9.32
CA GLY A 234 29.97 -8.51 -10.13
C GLY A 234 29.17 -9.80 -9.89
N SER A 235 28.37 -9.86 -8.82
CA SER A 235 27.49 -11.00 -8.55
C SER A 235 26.30 -11.00 -9.51
N ASN A 236 25.83 -12.20 -9.84
CA ASN A 236 24.58 -12.41 -10.57
C ASN A 236 23.58 -13.29 -9.82
N ARG A 237 23.79 -13.45 -8.50
CA ARG A 237 23.00 -14.31 -7.63
C ARG A 237 22.75 -13.63 -6.29
N TYR A 238 21.51 -13.70 -5.83
CA TYR A 238 21.06 -13.30 -4.52
C TYR A 238 20.28 -14.46 -3.89
N GLU A 239 20.36 -14.61 -2.58
CA GLU A 239 19.61 -15.64 -1.85
C GLU A 239 19.23 -15.13 -0.46
N ASP A 240 17.97 -15.36 -0.06
CA ASP A 240 17.49 -15.11 1.30
C ASP A 240 16.64 -16.28 1.81
N GLY A 241 15.80 -16.05 2.83
CA GLY A 241 14.93 -17.08 3.39
C GLY A 241 13.81 -17.54 2.45
N MET A 242 13.37 -16.70 1.51
CA MET A 242 12.21 -16.95 0.67
C MET A 242 12.59 -17.27 -0.78
N PHE A 243 13.62 -16.60 -1.29
CA PHE A 243 13.98 -16.65 -2.70
C PHE A 243 15.46 -16.96 -2.94
N LYS A 244 15.71 -17.63 -4.06
CA LYS A 244 17.00 -17.64 -4.74
C LYS A 244 16.84 -16.98 -6.11
N ILE A 245 17.49 -15.84 -6.29
CA ILE A 245 17.36 -15.00 -7.48
C ILE A 245 18.65 -15.05 -8.28
N LYS A 246 18.58 -15.51 -9.53
CA LYS A 246 19.68 -15.40 -10.50
C LYS A 246 19.29 -14.43 -11.60
N TYR A 247 20.09 -13.40 -11.81
CA TYR A 247 19.81 -12.36 -12.80
C TYR A 247 20.84 -12.35 -13.94
N PHE A 248 20.44 -11.85 -15.10
CA PHE A 248 21.20 -11.98 -16.35
C PHE A 248 21.35 -10.62 -17.05
N LYS A 249 22.37 -10.48 -17.89
CA LYS A 249 22.69 -9.23 -18.61
C LYS A 249 21.52 -8.67 -19.43
N LYS A 250 20.63 -9.53 -19.95
CA LYS A 250 19.41 -9.15 -20.69
C LYS A 250 18.33 -8.49 -19.80
N GLY A 251 18.53 -8.49 -18.48
CA GLY A 251 17.56 -7.98 -17.50
C GLY A 251 16.55 -9.03 -17.02
N THR A 252 16.61 -10.24 -17.57
CA THR A 252 15.83 -11.39 -17.10
C THR A 252 16.33 -11.85 -15.72
N SER A 253 15.42 -12.26 -14.85
CA SER A 253 15.70 -12.81 -13.53
C SER A 253 14.92 -14.09 -13.31
N HIS A 254 15.62 -15.11 -12.82
CA HIS A 254 15.05 -16.39 -12.39
C HIS A 254 14.87 -16.35 -10.88
N ILE A 255 13.62 -16.40 -10.43
CA ILE A 255 13.26 -16.37 -9.01
C ILE A 255 12.81 -17.78 -8.64
N THR A 256 13.62 -18.47 -7.85
CA THR A 256 13.31 -19.82 -7.34
C THR A 256 12.77 -19.69 -5.92
N PHE A 257 11.63 -20.30 -5.66
CA PHE A 257 11.04 -20.33 -4.31
C PHE A 257 11.77 -21.34 -3.44
N LYS A 258 12.07 -20.98 -2.20
CA LYS A 258 12.76 -21.87 -1.24
C LYS A 258 11.80 -22.64 -0.33
N ARG A 259 10.53 -22.24 -0.29
CA ARG A 259 9.48 -22.78 0.58
C ARG A 259 8.39 -23.42 -0.30
N PRO A 260 8.58 -24.66 -0.79
CA PRO A 260 7.66 -25.30 -1.73
C PRO A 260 6.24 -25.45 -1.17
N GLU A 261 6.09 -25.63 0.13
CA GLU A 261 4.80 -25.71 0.81
C GLU A 261 3.98 -24.40 0.72
N LEU A 262 4.64 -23.25 0.63
CA LEU A 262 3.96 -21.97 0.40
C LEU A 262 3.55 -21.80 -1.07
N VAL A 263 4.31 -22.38 -2.00
CA VAL A 263 3.94 -22.43 -3.42
C VAL A 263 2.71 -23.30 -3.62
N ASP A 264 2.63 -24.44 -2.94
CA ASP A 264 1.43 -25.29 -2.93
C ASP A 264 0.20 -24.50 -2.46
N ARG A 265 0.32 -23.71 -1.38
CA ARG A 265 -0.77 -22.84 -0.90
C ARG A 265 -1.16 -21.73 -1.88
N LEU A 266 -0.20 -21.15 -2.60
CA LEU A 266 -0.51 -20.22 -3.70
C LEU A 266 -1.30 -20.92 -4.81
N ASN A 267 -0.95 -22.16 -5.13
CA ASN A 267 -1.64 -22.95 -6.14
C ASN A 267 -3.03 -23.37 -5.68
N ASP A 268 -3.24 -23.67 -4.39
CA ASP A 268 -4.58 -23.92 -3.83
C ASP A 268 -5.52 -22.72 -4.01
N ILE A 269 -4.98 -21.49 -3.92
CA ILE A 269 -5.74 -20.26 -4.23
C ILE A 269 -6.10 -20.23 -5.72
N ILE A 270 -5.14 -20.49 -6.62
CA ILE A 270 -5.41 -20.55 -8.07
C ILE A 270 -6.49 -21.59 -8.38
N ALA A 271 -6.43 -22.76 -7.75
CA ALA A 271 -7.39 -23.85 -7.94
C ALA A 271 -8.82 -23.46 -7.57
N ARG A 272 -8.98 -22.71 -6.46
CA ARG A 272 -10.29 -22.22 -6.00
C ARG A 272 -10.90 -21.20 -6.97
N HIS A 273 -10.07 -20.33 -7.56
CA HIS A 273 -10.52 -19.33 -8.53
C HIS A 273 -10.74 -19.89 -9.94
N TYR A 274 -10.03 -20.98 -10.29
CA TYR A 274 -10.10 -21.63 -11.59
C TYR A 274 -10.27 -23.16 -11.46
N PRO A 275 -11.50 -23.64 -11.15
CA PRO A 275 -11.77 -25.06 -11.02
C PRO A 275 -11.42 -25.82 -12.31
N GLY A 276 -10.60 -26.87 -12.20
CA GLY A 276 -10.15 -27.70 -13.34
C GLY A 276 -8.86 -27.24 -14.04
N MET A 277 -8.25 -26.13 -13.59
CA MET A 277 -6.98 -25.64 -14.16
C MET A 277 -5.76 -26.43 -13.65
N LEU A 278 -5.80 -26.92 -12.41
CA LEU A 278 -4.80 -27.84 -11.88
C LEU A 278 -5.21 -29.28 -12.22
N ALA A 279 -4.30 -30.05 -12.81
CA ALA A 279 -4.51 -31.49 -12.95
C ALA A 279 -4.74 -32.09 -11.56
N THR A 280 -5.84 -32.83 -11.41
CA THR A 280 -6.13 -33.57 -10.18
C THR A 280 -4.90 -34.39 -9.80
N ARG A 281 -4.35 -34.15 -8.61
CA ARG A 281 -3.20 -34.91 -8.08
C ARG A 281 -3.52 -36.40 -8.03
#